data_AF-A0A1B8XUE4-F1
#
_entry.id   AF-A0A1B8XUE4-F1
#
_cell.length_a   1.000
_cell.length_b   1.000
_cell.length_c   1.000
_cell.angle_alpha   90.00
_cell.angle_beta   90.00
_cell.angle_gamma   90.00
#
_symmetry.space_group_name_H-M   'P 1'
#
loop_
_entity.id
_entity.type
_entity.pdbx_description
1 polymer ?
#
loop_
_entity_poly.entity_id
_entity_poly.type
_entity_poly.pdbx_seq_one_letter_code
_entity_poly.pdbx_strand_id
1 'polypeptide(L)'
;MVNRERNNRLLDTLKLPGNSQCADCGLPDPDWASCKVGVFICLQCSGVHRSFTESGKVKSIQLDNWEDERLVQFMRRNGNLEAKRKYEAFVPPFYYRPRAGDCDVLKEQWIRSKYQREEFMSNTEASYTTAPREGFLYKRGRDSKGFQERRFVLCRRMKGNNWDCGIIIQTPAREFVLTCENVKEQREWLEALRDVISRPMTREEIM
;
A
#
# COMPACT_ATOMS: atom_id res chain seq x y z
N MET A 1 17.68 29.10 -5.88
CA MET A 1 19.07 28.67 -6.19
C MET A 1 19.93 28.49 -4.94
N VAL A 2 19.79 29.32 -3.89
CA VAL A 2 20.61 29.27 -2.66
C VAL A 2 20.61 27.92 -1.91
N ASN A 3 19.47 27.21 -1.84
CA ASN A 3 19.40 25.93 -1.11
C ASN A 3 20.00 24.74 -1.87
N ARG A 4 20.10 24.79 -3.21
CA ARG A 4 20.58 23.65 -4.01
C ARG A 4 22.05 23.36 -3.71
N GLU A 5 22.86 24.41 -3.60
CA GLU A 5 24.29 24.33 -3.27
C GLU A 5 24.53 23.86 -1.84
N ARG A 6 23.69 24.29 -0.89
CA ARG A 6 23.75 23.84 0.51
C ARG A 6 23.37 22.36 0.66
N ASN A 7 22.41 21.91 -0.13
CA ASN A 7 21.90 20.54 -0.07
C ASN A 7 22.71 19.55 -0.91
N ASN A 8 23.85 19.96 -1.51
CA ASN A 8 24.67 19.12 -2.39
C ASN A 8 24.95 17.71 -1.83
N ARG A 9 25.19 17.61 -0.53
CA ARG A 9 25.47 16.33 0.16
C ARG A 9 24.28 15.38 0.18
N LEU A 10 23.07 15.92 0.36
CA LEU A 10 21.84 15.14 0.22
C LEU A 10 21.60 14.78 -1.25
N LEU A 11 21.86 15.70 -2.19
CA LEU A 11 21.68 15.45 -3.62
C LEU A 11 22.57 14.31 -4.12
N ASP A 12 23.77 14.14 -3.57
CA ASP A 12 24.61 12.97 -3.85
C ASP A 12 23.98 11.66 -3.40
N THR A 13 23.11 11.69 -2.38
CA THR A 13 22.37 10.52 -1.92
C THR A 13 21.32 10.08 -2.94
N LEU A 14 20.76 11.00 -3.74
CA LEU A 14 19.80 10.65 -4.81
C LEU A 14 20.44 9.84 -5.95
N LYS A 15 21.76 9.89 -6.09
CA LYS A 15 22.51 9.07 -7.06
C LYS A 15 22.65 7.62 -6.63
N LEU A 16 22.35 7.30 -5.37
CA LEU A 16 22.41 5.92 -4.89
C LEU A 16 21.26 5.08 -5.46
N PRO A 17 21.48 3.76 -5.67
CA PRO A 17 20.48 2.89 -6.26
C PRO A 17 19.12 2.94 -5.54
N GLY A 18 18.04 3.00 -6.33
CA GLY A 18 16.67 3.03 -5.84
C GLY A 18 16.15 4.42 -5.45
N ASN A 19 17.03 5.41 -5.23
CA ASN A 19 16.60 6.76 -4.82
C ASN A 19 16.10 7.62 -5.99
N SER A 20 16.24 7.17 -7.24
CA SER A 20 15.71 7.84 -8.44
C SER A 20 14.20 7.65 -8.65
N GLN A 21 13.56 6.84 -7.80
CA GLN A 21 12.13 6.59 -7.82
C GLN A 21 11.56 6.68 -6.41
N CYS A 22 10.33 7.18 -6.29
CA CYS A 22 9.58 7.21 -5.05
C CYS A 22 9.52 5.82 -4.43
N ALA A 23 9.90 5.72 -3.16
CA ALA A 23 9.93 4.46 -2.41
C ALA A 23 8.57 3.75 -2.30
N ASP A 24 7.47 4.45 -2.55
CA ASP A 24 6.12 3.96 -2.24
C ASP A 24 5.27 3.70 -3.49
N CYS A 25 5.37 4.54 -4.53
CA CYS A 25 4.55 4.40 -5.75
C CYS A 25 5.36 4.31 -7.06
N GLY A 26 6.70 4.35 -6.96
CA GLY A 26 7.60 4.24 -8.11
C GLY A 26 7.65 5.46 -9.03
N LEU A 27 6.97 6.57 -8.71
CA LEU A 27 7.06 7.82 -9.49
C LEU A 27 8.54 8.26 -9.58
N PRO A 28 9.09 8.57 -10.77
CA PRO A 28 10.48 9.00 -10.91
C PRO A 28 10.74 10.34 -10.21
N ASP A 29 12.03 10.60 -9.96
CA ASP A 29 12.56 11.88 -9.47
C ASP A 29 11.86 12.42 -8.20
N PRO A 30 11.89 11.66 -7.09
CA PRO A 30 11.28 12.09 -5.84
C PRO A 30 11.91 13.41 -5.35
N ASP A 31 11.05 14.33 -4.91
CA ASP A 31 11.39 15.68 -4.48
C ASP A 31 11.23 15.90 -2.96
N TRP A 32 10.80 14.86 -2.23
CA TRP A 32 10.62 14.85 -0.78
C TRP A 32 11.36 13.68 -0.12
N ALA A 33 11.57 13.80 1.18
CA ALA A 33 12.16 12.77 2.00
C ALA A 33 11.39 12.61 3.33
N SER A 34 11.15 11.36 3.72
CA SER A 34 10.68 11.00 5.06
C SER A 34 11.89 10.74 5.96
N CYS A 35 12.21 11.71 6.81
CA CYS A 35 13.35 11.71 7.71
C CYS A 35 13.21 10.74 8.89
N LYS A 36 11.98 10.30 9.21
CA LYS A 36 11.76 9.26 10.24
C LYS A 36 12.24 7.89 9.76
N VAL A 37 11.92 7.57 8.50
CA VAL A 37 12.14 6.25 7.92
C VAL A 37 13.46 6.20 7.14
N GLY A 38 13.84 7.32 6.52
CA GLY A 38 15.04 7.43 5.69
C GLY A 38 14.78 7.14 4.22
N VAL A 39 13.63 7.53 3.67
CA VAL A 39 13.24 7.27 2.27
C VAL A 39 12.99 8.55 1.47
N PHE A 40 13.22 8.49 0.17
CA PHE A 40 12.90 9.51 -0.83
C PHE A 40 11.58 9.17 -1.52
N ILE A 41 10.66 10.13 -1.54
CA ILE A 41 9.27 9.96 -1.94
C ILE A 41 8.79 11.17 -2.75
N CYS A 42 7.75 11.00 -3.54
CA CYS A 42 7.13 12.11 -4.27
C CYS A 42 6.23 12.96 -3.35
N LEU A 43 5.83 14.13 -3.83
CA LEU A 43 4.90 15.04 -3.15
C LEU A 43 3.63 14.34 -2.62
N GLN A 44 2.97 13.53 -3.44
CA GLN A 44 1.72 12.86 -3.06
C GLN A 44 1.92 11.87 -1.90
N CYS A 45 2.93 10.99 -1.99
CA CYS A 45 3.26 10.06 -0.90
C CYS A 45 3.73 10.80 0.36
N SER A 46 4.40 11.95 0.21
CA SER A 46 4.78 12.79 1.34
C SER A 46 3.58 13.25 2.18
N GLY A 47 2.43 13.49 1.54
CA GLY A 47 1.18 13.84 2.22
C GLY A 47 0.70 12.74 3.15
N VAL A 48 0.78 11.48 2.70
CA VAL A 48 0.45 10.32 3.54
C VAL A 48 1.46 10.19 4.69
N HIS A 49 2.77 10.33 4.43
CA HIS A 49 3.79 10.28 5.50
C HIS A 49 3.53 11.32 6.59
N ARG A 50 3.03 12.51 6.27
CA ARG A 50 2.65 13.52 7.29
C ARG A 50 1.50 13.08 8.20
N SER A 51 0.61 12.19 7.75
CA SER A 51 -0.57 11.79 8.52
C SER A 51 -0.26 10.77 9.62
N PHE A 52 0.88 10.08 9.56
CA PHE A 52 1.30 9.10 10.58
C PHE A 52 2.73 9.33 11.09
N THR A 53 3.35 10.46 10.74
CA THR A 53 4.61 10.92 11.34
C THR A 53 4.39 12.25 12.05
N GLU A 54 5.06 12.46 13.19
CA GLU A 54 5.07 13.77 13.84
C GLU A 54 5.59 14.87 12.91
N SER A 55 5.08 16.08 13.08
CA SER A 55 5.52 17.28 12.36
C SER A 55 7.04 17.43 12.36
N GLY A 56 7.63 17.75 11.20
CA GLY A 56 9.08 17.93 11.03
C GLY A 56 9.84 16.68 10.55
N LYS A 57 9.17 15.54 10.43
CA LYS A 57 9.76 14.28 9.94
C LYS A 57 9.66 14.07 8.43
N VAL A 58 9.10 15.03 7.68
CA VAL A 58 9.05 15.03 6.20
C VAL A 58 9.59 16.37 5.69
N LYS A 59 10.59 16.33 4.80
CA LYS A 59 11.28 17.53 4.28
C LYS A 59 11.37 17.50 2.76
N SER A 60 11.21 18.66 2.12
CA SER A 60 11.51 18.88 0.71
C SER A 60 13.02 18.82 0.50
N ILE A 61 13.44 18.11 -0.54
CA ILE A 61 14.86 18.00 -0.90
C ILE A 61 15.42 19.35 -1.36
N GLN A 62 14.61 20.14 -2.06
CA GLN A 62 15.03 21.41 -2.66
C GLN A 62 14.71 22.61 -1.78
N LEU A 63 13.58 22.60 -1.09
CA LEU A 63 13.05 23.79 -0.41
C LEU A 63 13.48 23.87 1.06
N ASP A 64 13.65 22.73 1.75
CA ASP A 64 14.05 22.72 3.15
C ASP A 64 15.57 22.75 3.35
N ASN A 65 16.00 23.19 4.53
CA ASN A 65 17.40 23.20 4.93
C ASN A 65 17.89 21.80 5.37
N TRP A 66 19.04 21.36 4.87
CA TRP A 66 19.66 20.05 5.15
C TRP A 66 21.09 20.16 5.73
N GLU A 67 21.29 21.10 6.65
CA GLU A 67 22.59 21.31 7.32
C GLU A 67 22.89 20.27 8.43
N ASP A 68 21.88 19.54 8.93
CA ASP A 68 22.09 18.50 9.93
C ASP A 68 22.82 17.29 9.32
N GLU A 69 24.11 17.20 9.63
CA GLU A 69 24.97 16.11 9.15
C GLU A 69 24.48 14.73 9.56
N ARG A 70 23.97 14.59 10.77
CA ARG A 70 23.51 13.30 11.29
C ARG A 70 22.29 12.84 10.50
N LEU A 71 21.41 13.77 10.17
CA LEU A 71 20.24 13.50 9.33
C LEU A 71 20.65 13.12 7.90
N VAL A 72 21.55 13.86 7.25
CA VAL A 72 22.03 13.52 5.89
C VAL A 72 22.70 12.15 5.88
N GLN A 73 23.53 11.85 6.89
CA GLN A 73 24.17 10.54 7.00
C GLN A 73 23.16 9.42 7.27
N PHE A 74 22.09 9.68 8.02
CA PHE A 74 20.97 8.74 8.20
C PHE A 74 20.25 8.46 6.88
N MET A 75 19.89 9.50 6.11
CA MET A 75 19.29 9.33 4.78
C MET A 75 20.19 8.53 3.84
N ARG A 76 21.51 8.76 3.91
CA ARG A 76 22.50 8.05 3.09
C ARG A 76 22.65 6.57 3.44
N ARG A 77 22.59 6.23 4.73
CA ARG A 77 22.72 4.84 5.21
C ARG A 77 21.46 4.01 4.97
N ASN A 78 20.30 4.66 4.98
CA ASN A 78 19.02 4.02 4.69
C ASN A 78 18.74 4.09 3.18
N GLY A 79 18.02 5.12 2.73
CA GLY A 79 17.60 5.24 1.34
C GLY A 79 16.58 4.18 0.94
N ASN A 80 16.14 4.26 -0.31
CA ASN A 80 15.00 3.50 -0.80
C ASN A 80 15.30 2.02 -0.97
N LEU A 81 16.52 1.67 -1.41
CA LEU A 81 16.90 0.27 -1.55
C LEU A 81 16.96 -0.45 -0.20
N GLU A 82 17.50 0.19 0.82
CA GLU A 82 17.58 -0.41 2.16
C GLU A 82 16.20 -0.45 2.83
N ALA A 83 15.40 0.60 2.66
CA ALA A 83 14.01 0.59 3.11
C ALA A 83 13.21 -0.53 2.43
N LYS A 84 13.44 -0.82 1.14
CA LYS A 84 12.84 -1.96 0.45
C LYS A 84 13.29 -3.28 1.07
N ARG A 85 14.58 -3.47 1.34
CA ARG A 85 15.08 -4.69 2.00
C ARG A 85 14.49 -4.91 3.38
N LYS A 86 14.21 -3.84 4.12
CA LYS A 86 13.66 -3.90 5.47
C LYS A 86 12.14 -4.02 5.49
N TYR A 87 11.45 -3.03 4.91
CA TYR A 87 9.99 -2.87 4.98
C TYR A 87 9.24 -3.59 3.87
N GLU A 88 9.94 -4.20 2.91
CA GLU A 88 9.33 -5.05 1.87
C GLU A 88 9.95 -6.46 1.84
N ALA A 89 10.62 -6.89 2.91
CA ALA A 89 11.36 -8.15 2.99
C ALA A 89 10.47 -9.37 2.67
N PHE A 90 9.23 -9.36 3.17
CA PHE A 90 8.29 -10.47 3.08
C PHE A 90 6.94 -10.03 2.49
N VAL A 91 6.95 -9.14 1.49
CA VAL A 91 5.72 -8.75 0.79
C VAL A 91 5.19 -9.96 0.01
N PRO A 92 3.96 -10.43 0.30
CA PRO A 92 3.41 -11.57 -0.42
C PRO A 92 3.33 -11.30 -1.94
N PRO A 93 3.50 -12.33 -2.79
CA PRO A 93 3.48 -12.15 -4.26
C PRO A 93 2.21 -11.49 -4.79
N PHE A 94 1.09 -11.71 -4.11
CA PHE A 94 -0.24 -11.20 -4.43
C PHE A 94 -0.54 -9.81 -3.85
N TYR A 95 0.29 -9.31 -2.93
CA TYR A 95 0.03 -8.03 -2.29
C TYR A 95 0.24 -6.91 -3.32
N TYR A 96 -0.82 -6.13 -3.56
CA TYR A 96 -0.82 -5.10 -4.57
C TYR A 96 0.15 -3.97 -4.21
N ARG A 97 1.04 -3.63 -5.15
CA ARG A 97 1.97 -2.49 -5.03
C ARG A 97 1.43 -1.33 -5.87
N PRO A 98 1.07 -0.20 -5.24
CA PRO A 98 0.49 0.91 -5.96
C PRO A 98 1.50 1.57 -6.90
N ARG A 99 0.99 2.06 -8.03
CA ARG A 99 1.70 2.85 -9.03
C ARG A 99 1.38 4.33 -8.85
N ALA A 100 2.16 5.18 -9.52
CA ALA A 100 1.95 6.63 -9.51
C ALA A 100 0.53 7.07 -9.91
N GLY A 101 -0.15 6.34 -10.80
CA GLY A 101 -1.51 6.66 -11.26
C GLY A 101 -2.64 6.15 -10.36
N ASP A 102 -2.34 5.36 -9.33
CA ASP A 102 -3.36 4.79 -8.46
C ASP A 102 -3.96 5.83 -7.51
N CYS A 103 -5.17 5.55 -7.04
CA CYS A 103 -5.88 6.40 -6.09
C CYS A 103 -5.14 6.50 -4.75
N ASP A 104 -5.35 7.61 -4.04
CA ASP A 104 -4.71 7.90 -2.75
C ASP A 104 -4.94 6.80 -1.72
N VAL A 105 -6.14 6.22 -1.74
CA VAL A 105 -6.61 5.14 -0.88
C VAL A 105 -5.74 3.89 -0.96
N LEU A 106 -5.19 3.57 -2.14
CA LEU A 106 -4.27 2.42 -2.33
C LEU A 106 -2.85 2.77 -1.87
N LYS A 107 -2.38 3.98 -2.20
CA LYS A 107 -1.07 4.49 -1.75
C LYS A 107 -0.99 4.58 -0.24
N GLU A 108 -2.03 5.08 0.41
CA GLU A 108 -2.11 5.20 1.86
C GLU A 108 -2.00 3.84 2.54
N GLN A 109 -2.78 2.83 2.10
CA GLN A 109 -2.71 1.52 2.74
C GLN A 109 -1.36 0.85 2.58
N TRP A 110 -0.76 0.96 1.39
CA TRP A 110 0.59 0.46 1.15
C TRP A 110 1.62 1.08 2.11
N ILE A 111 1.61 2.42 2.21
CA ILE A 111 2.53 3.17 3.06
C ILE A 111 2.33 2.80 4.55
N ARG A 112 1.09 2.69 5.01
CA ARG A 112 0.79 2.30 6.40
C ARG A 112 1.17 0.85 6.68
N SER A 113 0.91 -0.09 5.76
CA SER A 113 1.36 -1.48 5.91
C SER A 113 2.87 -1.59 6.04
N LYS A 114 3.62 -0.82 5.25
CA LYS A 114 5.08 -0.77 5.31
C LYS A 114 5.60 -0.20 6.62
N TYR A 115 5.21 1.02 6.97
CA TYR A 115 5.95 1.80 7.99
C TYR A 115 5.21 2.00 9.31
N GLN A 116 3.89 1.83 9.34
CA GLN A 116 3.09 1.97 10.56
C GLN A 116 2.80 0.62 11.20
N ARG A 117 2.40 -0.36 10.39
CA ARG A 117 2.05 -1.72 10.82
C ARG A 117 3.20 -2.71 10.66
N GLU A 118 4.22 -2.35 9.86
CA GLU A 118 5.43 -3.14 9.66
C GLU A 118 5.14 -4.59 9.21
N GLU A 119 4.09 -4.77 8.40
CA GLU A 119 3.49 -6.07 8.06
C GLU A 119 4.43 -6.99 7.29
N PHE A 120 5.46 -6.44 6.64
CA PHE A 120 6.34 -7.18 5.74
C PHE A 120 7.76 -7.32 6.28
N MET A 121 8.01 -6.95 7.55
CA MET A 121 9.35 -7.01 8.16
C MET A 121 9.75 -8.40 8.66
N SER A 122 8.79 -9.32 8.83
CA SER A 122 9.05 -10.70 9.24
C SER A 122 8.13 -11.67 8.52
N ASN A 123 8.52 -12.94 8.43
CA ASN A 123 7.70 -14.01 7.83
C ASN A 123 6.56 -14.49 8.74
N THR A 124 5.96 -13.58 9.50
CA THR A 124 4.80 -13.91 10.35
C THR A 124 3.57 -13.95 9.46
N GLU A 125 2.75 -15.00 9.57
CA GLU A 125 1.48 -15.06 8.85
C GLU A 125 0.60 -13.88 9.28
N ALA A 126 0.46 -12.90 8.39
CA ALA A 126 -0.38 -11.74 8.64
C ALA A 126 -1.84 -12.18 8.80
N SER A 127 -2.62 -11.46 9.59
CA SER A 127 -4.01 -11.85 9.91
C SER A 127 -4.93 -12.04 8.70
N TYR A 128 -4.55 -11.58 7.50
CA TYR A 128 -5.29 -11.77 6.25
C TYR A 128 -4.99 -13.10 5.54
N THR A 129 -3.97 -13.85 5.97
CA THR A 129 -3.62 -15.17 5.42
C THR A 129 -4.32 -16.32 6.15
N THR A 130 -4.83 -16.09 7.37
CA THR A 130 -5.41 -17.14 8.23
C THR A 130 -6.95 -17.12 8.24
N ALA A 131 -7.55 -18.29 7.95
CA ALA A 131 -8.98 -18.63 8.09
C ALA A 131 -9.98 -17.85 7.19
N PRO A 132 -11.24 -18.33 7.00
CA PRO A 132 -12.29 -17.57 6.31
C PRO A 132 -12.53 -16.24 7.01
N ARG A 133 -12.64 -15.16 6.22
CA ARG A 133 -12.93 -13.81 6.74
C ARG A 133 -14.38 -13.45 6.52
N GLU A 134 -14.97 -12.83 7.53
CA GLU A 134 -16.30 -12.26 7.49
C GLU A 134 -16.29 -10.81 7.94
N GLY A 135 -17.17 -10.01 7.36
CA GLY A 135 -17.31 -8.60 7.67
C GLY A 135 -18.59 -8.02 7.09
N PHE A 136 -18.90 -6.78 7.43
CA PHE A 136 -20.04 -6.06 6.88
C PHE A 136 -19.56 -4.98 5.91
N LEU A 137 -20.15 -4.93 4.72
CA LEU A 137 -19.94 -3.88 3.75
C LEU A 137 -21.27 -3.32 3.26
N TYR A 138 -21.26 -2.07 2.84
CA TYR A 138 -22.38 -1.53 2.11
C TYR A 138 -22.36 -2.05 0.65
N LYS A 139 -23.47 -2.61 0.21
CA LYS A 139 -23.64 -3.10 -1.16
C LYS A 139 -24.78 -2.34 -1.80
N ARG A 140 -24.53 -1.77 -2.97
CA ARG A 140 -25.60 -1.22 -3.80
C ARG A 140 -26.51 -2.34 -4.32
N GLY A 141 -27.82 -2.13 -4.23
CA GLY A 141 -28.80 -3.04 -4.82
C GLY A 141 -28.66 -3.07 -6.34
N ARG A 142 -29.04 -4.18 -6.96
CA ARG A 142 -29.05 -4.29 -8.44
C ARG A 142 -30.04 -3.27 -9.03
N ASP A 143 -31.23 -3.23 -8.44
CA ASP A 143 -32.37 -2.44 -8.93
C ASP A 143 -32.71 -1.27 -7.99
N SER A 144 -32.10 -1.20 -6.80
CA SER A 144 -32.22 -0.05 -5.90
C SER A 144 -30.98 0.83 -6.00
N LYS A 145 -31.19 2.16 -6.07
CA LYS A 145 -30.09 3.14 -6.08
C LYS A 145 -29.38 3.25 -4.72
N GLY A 146 -29.93 2.66 -3.67
CA GLY A 146 -29.40 2.74 -2.30
C GLY A 146 -28.34 1.69 -1.97
N PHE A 147 -27.38 2.11 -1.15
CA PHE A 147 -26.43 1.22 -0.48
C PHE A 147 -27.05 0.63 0.78
N GLN A 148 -26.84 -0.66 1.02
CA GLN A 148 -27.35 -1.36 2.19
C GLN A 148 -26.25 -2.19 2.83
N GLU A 149 -26.15 -2.19 4.15
CA GLU A 149 -25.16 -2.99 4.87
C GLU A 149 -25.46 -4.49 4.71
N ARG A 150 -24.45 -5.28 4.34
CA ARG A 150 -24.58 -6.71 4.07
C ARG A 150 -23.36 -7.43 4.65
N ARG A 151 -23.60 -8.60 5.23
CA ARG A 151 -22.52 -9.51 5.64
C ARG A 151 -21.89 -10.15 4.41
N PHE A 152 -20.59 -10.03 4.29
CA PHE A 152 -19.77 -10.72 3.30
C PHE A 152 -18.94 -11.77 4.01
N VAL A 153 -18.93 -12.97 3.46
CA VAL A 153 -18.08 -14.07 3.91
C VAL A 153 -17.23 -14.49 2.74
N LEU A 154 -15.92 -14.45 2.92
CA LEU A 154 -15.00 -14.92 1.92
C LEU A 154 -14.43 -16.28 2.33
N CYS A 155 -14.87 -17.30 1.61
CA CYS A 155 -14.50 -18.68 1.84
C CYS A 155 -13.77 -19.26 0.61
N ARG A 156 -12.71 -20.03 0.86
CA ARG A 156 -12.01 -20.79 -0.18
C ARG A 156 -12.80 -22.09 -0.41
N ARG A 157 -13.68 -22.15 -1.42
CA ARG A 157 -14.32 -23.41 -1.84
C ARG A 157 -13.62 -24.01 -3.05
N MET A 158 -13.43 -25.33 -3.02
CA MET A 158 -13.11 -26.12 -4.21
C MET A 158 -14.40 -26.79 -4.71
N LYS A 159 -14.57 -26.84 -6.03
CA LYS A 159 -15.56 -27.58 -6.85
C LYS A 159 -16.75 -26.80 -7.44
N GLY A 160 -16.70 -26.68 -8.78
CA GLY A 160 -17.85 -26.71 -9.69
C GLY A 160 -17.56 -27.69 -10.84
N ASN A 161 -18.58 -28.29 -11.45
CA ASN A 161 -18.50 -29.48 -12.32
C ASN A 161 -17.62 -29.42 -13.59
N ASN A 162 -16.94 -28.31 -13.88
CA ASN A 162 -16.05 -28.18 -15.04
C ASN A 162 -14.85 -27.22 -14.83
N TRP A 163 -14.61 -26.79 -13.59
CA TRP A 163 -13.56 -25.83 -13.26
C TRP A 163 -12.86 -26.25 -11.96
N ASP A 164 -11.55 -26.42 -12.01
CA ASP A 164 -10.75 -26.93 -10.88
C ASP A 164 -10.59 -25.91 -9.75
N CYS A 165 -10.89 -24.62 -9.99
CA CYS A 165 -10.80 -23.56 -8.99
C CYS A 165 -11.70 -22.34 -9.32
N GLY A 166 -12.21 -21.68 -8.28
CA GLY A 166 -13.10 -20.52 -8.40
C GLY A 166 -13.46 -19.87 -7.06
N ILE A 167 -13.96 -18.64 -7.09
CA ILE A 167 -14.31 -17.85 -5.90
C ILE A 167 -15.81 -17.62 -5.88
N ILE A 168 -16.42 -17.81 -4.72
CA ILE A 168 -17.84 -17.50 -4.53
C ILE A 168 -17.94 -16.25 -3.66
N ILE A 169 -18.52 -15.20 -4.22
CA ILE A 169 -18.97 -14.04 -3.46
C ILE A 169 -20.44 -14.26 -3.15
N GLN A 170 -20.73 -14.61 -1.90
CA GLN A 170 -22.09 -14.78 -1.44
C GLN A 170 -22.68 -13.44 -1.00
N THR A 171 -23.82 -13.08 -1.57
CA THR A 171 -24.65 -11.95 -1.12
C THR A 171 -26.02 -12.47 -0.72
N PRO A 172 -26.80 -11.76 0.14
CA PRO A 172 -28.08 -12.30 0.62
C PRO A 172 -29.12 -12.62 -0.47
N ALA A 173 -29.01 -12.03 -1.66
CA ALA A 173 -29.95 -12.25 -2.76
C ALA A 173 -29.37 -13.14 -3.88
N ARG A 174 -28.05 -13.32 -3.94
CA ARG A 174 -27.39 -14.01 -5.07
C ARG A 174 -25.98 -14.46 -4.73
N GLU A 175 -25.60 -15.60 -5.27
CA GLU A 175 -24.22 -16.07 -5.33
C GLU A 175 -23.58 -15.65 -6.66
N PHE A 176 -22.39 -15.07 -6.58
CA PHE A 176 -21.57 -14.76 -7.75
C PHE A 176 -20.39 -15.73 -7.77
N VAL A 177 -20.31 -16.53 -8.83
CA VAL A 177 -19.19 -17.45 -9.06
C VAL A 177 -18.22 -16.77 -10.01
N LEU A 178 -16.99 -16.60 -9.54
CA LEU A 178 -15.85 -16.15 -10.34
C LEU A 178 -15.01 -17.38 -10.63
N THR A 179 -14.80 -17.67 -11.91
CA THR A 179 -13.93 -18.77 -12.34
C THR A 179 -12.48 -18.34 -12.27
N CYS A 180 -11.59 -19.28 -11.91
CA CYS A 180 -10.16 -19.06 -11.95
C CYS A 180 -9.54 -20.14 -12.84
N GLU A 181 -8.53 -19.77 -13.62
CA GLU A 181 -7.82 -20.67 -14.53
C GLU A 181 -6.94 -21.66 -13.76
N ASN A 182 -6.42 -21.26 -12.59
CA ASN A 182 -5.61 -22.11 -11.73
C ASN A 182 -5.66 -21.68 -10.25
N VAL A 183 -5.16 -22.55 -9.36
CA VAL A 183 -5.20 -22.36 -7.90
C VAL A 183 -4.39 -21.13 -7.45
N LYS A 184 -3.40 -20.69 -8.23
CA LYS A 184 -2.62 -19.48 -7.95
C LYS A 184 -3.45 -18.24 -8.22
N GLU A 185 -4.12 -18.18 -9.36
CA GLU A 185 -5.03 -17.07 -9.71
C GLU A 185 -6.21 -16.99 -8.73
N GLN A 186 -6.79 -18.14 -8.34
CA GLN A 186 -7.82 -18.21 -7.30
C GLN A 186 -7.35 -17.60 -5.98
N ARG A 187 -6.09 -17.81 -5.64
CA ARG A 187 -5.49 -17.26 -4.42
C ARG A 187 -5.34 -15.75 -4.54
N GLU A 188 -4.77 -15.26 -5.64
CA GLU A 188 -4.57 -13.84 -5.95
C GLU A 188 -5.88 -13.05 -5.92
N TRP A 189 -6.94 -13.58 -6.55
CA TRP A 189 -8.26 -12.94 -6.55
C TRP A 189 -8.94 -12.97 -5.17
N LEU A 190 -8.79 -14.07 -4.41
CA LEU A 190 -9.28 -14.10 -3.02
C LEU A 190 -8.60 -13.01 -2.21
N GLU A 191 -7.30 -12.82 -2.37
CA GLU A 191 -6.51 -11.83 -1.64
C GLU A 191 -6.94 -10.39 -1.99
N ALA A 192 -7.10 -10.07 -3.28
CA ALA A 192 -7.59 -8.76 -3.70
C ALA A 192 -9.00 -8.45 -3.18
N LEU A 193 -9.91 -9.42 -3.24
CA LEU A 193 -11.28 -9.25 -2.75
C LEU A 193 -11.34 -9.13 -1.22
N ARG A 194 -10.44 -9.80 -0.48
CA ARG A 194 -10.33 -9.64 0.99
C ARG A 194 -10.05 -8.22 1.39
N ASP A 195 -9.11 -7.58 0.69
CA ASP A 195 -8.69 -6.21 1.00
C ASP A 195 -9.88 -5.26 0.89
N VAL A 196 -10.57 -5.30 -0.26
CA VAL A 196 -11.77 -4.48 -0.52
C VAL A 196 -12.87 -4.74 0.52
N ILE A 197 -13.11 -6.00 0.89
CA ILE A 197 -14.20 -6.36 1.81
C ILE A 197 -13.91 -5.95 3.26
N SER A 198 -12.64 -5.87 3.65
CA SER A 198 -12.26 -5.56 5.04
C SER A 198 -12.25 -4.07 5.38
N ARG A 199 -12.39 -3.19 4.38
CA ARG A 199 -12.32 -1.74 4.55
C ARG A 199 -13.72 -1.17 4.73
N PRO A 200 -14.04 -0.50 5.86
CA PRO A 200 -15.29 0.24 5.99
C PRO A 200 -15.32 1.33 4.92
N MET A 201 -16.37 1.36 4.11
CA MET A 201 -16.54 2.46 3.15
C MET A 201 -16.72 3.78 3.90
N THR A 202 -16.03 4.81 3.43
CA THR A 202 -16.17 6.16 3.98
C THR A 202 -17.49 6.78 3.51
N ARG A 203 -17.97 7.81 4.22
CA ARG A 203 -19.15 8.57 3.78
C ARG A 203 -18.97 9.22 2.41
N GLU A 204 -17.73 9.55 2.04
CA GLU A 204 -17.38 10.14 0.74
C GLU A 204 -17.44 9.10 -0.40
N GLU A 205 -17.20 7.82 -0.10
CA GLU A 205 -17.32 6.71 -1.07
C GLU A 205 -18.77 6.22 -1.25
N ILE A 206 -19.67 6.59 -0.32
CA ILE A 206 -21.08 6.19 -0.29
C ILE A 206 -21.99 7.22 -0.98
N MET A 207 -21.56 8.48 -1.07
CA MET A 207 -22.29 9.57 -1.76
C MET A 207 -21.95 9.62 -3.25
#